data_AF-A0A3Q4I9G6-F1
#
_entry.id   AF-A0A3Q4I9G6-F1
#
_cell.length_a   1.000
_cell.length_b   1.000
_cell.length_c   1.000
_cell.angle_alpha   90.00
_cell.angle_beta   90.00
_cell.angle_gamma   90.00
#
_symmetry.space_group_name_H-M   'P 1'
#
loop_
_entity.id
_entity.type
_entity.pdbx_description
1 polymer ?
#
loop_
_entity_poly.entity_id
_entity_poly.type
_entity_poly.pdbx_seq_one_letter_code
_entity_poly.pdbx_strand_id
1 'polypeptide(L)'
;MSKINDMSILGVRSFGIEDKDKQVISFFTPVTVLVGPNGAGKTTIIECLKFATSGELPPGSKGSAFVHDPKVSLDSLRKQMEEHNKELEETMEEVTQCVKNV
;
A
#
# COMPACT_ATOMS: atom_id res chain seq x y z
N MET A 1 -26.04 -12.49 16.80
CA MET A 1 -24.87 -12.83 15.96
C MET A 1 -24.40 -11.55 15.29
N SER A 2 -23.14 -11.18 15.45
CA SER A 2 -22.59 -9.98 14.82
C SER A 2 -22.48 -10.20 13.31
N LYS A 3 -22.69 -9.14 12.53
CA LYS A 3 -22.70 -9.17 11.06
C LYS A 3 -22.14 -7.88 10.50
N ILE A 4 -21.43 -8.00 9.38
CA ILE A 4 -20.96 -6.85 8.59
C ILE A 4 -22.09 -6.53 7.61
N ASN A 5 -22.55 -5.27 7.62
CA ASN A 5 -23.60 -4.82 6.70
C ASN A 5 -22.99 -4.10 5.50
N ASP A 6 -22.14 -3.10 5.74
CA ASP A 6 -21.56 -2.29 4.68
C ASP A 6 -20.07 -2.04 4.96
N MET A 7 -19.28 -1.91 3.89
CA MET A 7 -17.88 -1.49 3.93
C MET A 7 -17.64 -0.48 2.80
N SER A 8 -17.03 0.66 3.13
CA SER A 8 -16.57 1.62 2.13
C SER A 8 -15.09 1.46 1.84
N ILE A 9 -14.71 1.51 0.56
CA ILE A 9 -13.32 1.45 0.09
C ILE A 9 -13.02 2.73 -0.70
N LEU A 10 -11.90 3.37 -0.35
CA LEU A 10 -11.37 4.56 -1.01
C LEU A 10 -9.85 4.55 -0.90
N GLY A 11 -9.14 4.87 -1.99
CA GLY A 11 -7.69 5.00 -2.00
C GLY A 11 -6.95 3.70 -1.70
N VAL A 12 -7.49 2.55 -2.11
CA VAL A 12 -6.86 1.24 -1.92
C VAL A 12 -6.64 0.57 -3.27
N ARG A 13 -5.39 0.20 -3.61
CA ARG A 13 -5.05 -0.47 -4.89
C ARG A 13 -5.65 0.26 -6.11
N SER A 14 -6.58 -0.37 -6.82
CA SER A 14 -7.25 0.17 -7.99
C SER A 14 -8.45 1.06 -7.66
N PHE A 15 -8.86 1.15 -6.38
CA PHE A 15 -9.87 2.11 -5.93
C PHE A 15 -9.23 3.49 -5.81
N GLY A 16 -9.76 4.45 -6.57
CA GLY A 16 -9.23 5.81 -6.66
C GLY A 16 -9.27 6.55 -5.33
N ILE A 17 -8.55 7.67 -5.26
CA ILE A 17 -8.38 8.48 -4.04
C ILE A 17 -9.41 9.61 -3.92
N GLU A 18 -10.13 9.92 -4.98
CA GLU A 18 -11.12 11.01 -4.97
C GLU A 18 -12.46 10.52 -4.40
N ASP A 19 -13.23 11.42 -3.77
CA ASP A 19 -14.54 11.07 -3.20
C ASP A 19 -15.50 10.44 -4.21
N LYS A 20 -15.38 10.82 -5.50
CA LYS A 20 -16.16 10.24 -6.61
C LYS A 20 -15.84 8.75 -6.86
N ASP A 21 -14.66 8.29 -6.45
CA ASP A 21 -14.19 6.92 -6.61
C ASP A 21 -14.49 6.05 -5.38
N LYS A 22 -15.13 6.62 -4.35
CA LYS A 22 -15.54 5.90 -3.14
C LYS A 22 -16.57 4.84 -3.50
N GLN A 23 -16.22 3.58 -3.25
CA GLN A 23 -17.13 2.45 -3.47
C GLN A 23 -17.66 1.93 -2.13
N VAL A 24 -18.96 1.64 -2.07
CA VAL A 24 -19.60 1.01 -0.90
C VAL A 24 -20.07 -0.38 -1.29
N ILE A 25 -19.71 -1.37 -0.47
CA ILE A 25 -20.08 -2.76 -0.66
C ILE A 25 -21.01 -3.17 0.47
N SER A 26 -22.22 -3.57 0.10
CA SER A 26 -23.20 -4.15 1.01
C SER A 26 -23.08 -5.68 1.04
N PHE A 27 -23.07 -6.24 2.24
CA PHE A 27 -22.98 -7.67 2.50
C PHE A 27 -24.35 -8.23 2.86
N PHE A 28 -24.70 -9.31 2.17
CA PHE A 28 -25.97 -10.02 2.30
C PHE A 28 -25.77 -11.34 3.04
N THR A 29 -26.81 -11.72 3.79
CA THR A 29 -26.89 -13.00 4.52
C THR A 29 -27.82 -13.95 3.76
N PRO A 30 -27.50 -15.26 3.63
CA PRO A 30 -26.36 -15.94 4.25
C PRO A 30 -25.05 -15.83 3.45
N VAL A 31 -25.10 -15.44 2.18
CA VAL A 31 -23.94 -15.44 1.28
C VAL A 31 -23.94 -14.18 0.43
N THR A 32 -22.75 -13.60 0.25
CA THR A 32 -22.47 -12.54 -0.73
C THR A 32 -21.52 -13.09 -1.78
N VAL A 33 -21.83 -12.93 -3.06
CA VAL A 33 -21.01 -13.42 -4.17
C VAL A 33 -20.36 -12.25 -4.89
N LEU A 34 -19.03 -12.24 -4.95
CA LEU A 34 -18.27 -11.23 -5.69
C LEU A 34 -17.94 -11.76 -7.10
N VAL A 35 -18.53 -11.15 -8.13
CA VAL A 35 -18.33 -11.51 -9.53
C VAL A 35 -17.71 -10.35 -10.32
N GLY A 36 -17.00 -10.68 -11.41
CA GLY A 36 -16.38 -9.70 -12.29
C GLY A 36 -15.13 -10.24 -12.98
N PRO A 37 -14.60 -9.53 -13.98
CA PRO A 37 -13.41 -9.96 -14.71
C PRO A 37 -12.15 -10.01 -13.84
N ASN A 38 -11.08 -10.61 -14.37
CA ASN A 38 -9.76 -10.57 -13.73
C ASN A 38 -9.29 -9.11 -13.64
N GLY A 39 -8.70 -8.73 -12.51
CA GLY A 39 -8.31 -7.35 -12.23
C GLY A 39 -9.44 -6.44 -11.74
N ALA A 40 -10.69 -6.90 -11.63
CA ALA A 40 -11.82 -6.09 -11.14
C ALA A 40 -11.77 -5.72 -9.64
N GLY A 41 -10.69 -6.03 -8.91
CA GLY A 41 -10.56 -5.71 -7.49
C GLY A 41 -11.23 -6.68 -6.51
N LYS A 42 -11.73 -7.84 -6.97
CA LYS A 42 -12.37 -8.85 -6.09
C LYS A 42 -11.49 -9.25 -4.89
N THR A 43 -10.22 -9.56 -5.15
CA THR A 43 -9.25 -9.90 -4.09
C THR A 43 -9.03 -8.72 -3.15
N THR A 44 -8.92 -7.51 -3.69
CA THR A 44 -8.77 -6.28 -2.91
C THR A 44 -9.91 -6.06 -1.92
N ILE A 45 -11.15 -6.39 -2.29
CA ILE A 45 -12.30 -6.31 -1.38
C ILE A 45 -12.10 -7.21 -0.15
N ILE A 46 -11.60 -8.43 -0.36
CA ILE A 46 -11.31 -9.39 0.72
C ILE A 46 -10.12 -8.91 1.56
N GLU A 47 -9.08 -8.35 0.94
CA GLU A 47 -7.95 -7.73 1.64
C GLU A 47 -8.40 -6.56 2.52
N CYS A 48 -9.31 -5.69 2.03
CA CYS A 48 -9.90 -4.61 2.80
C CYS A 48 -10.69 -5.12 4.01
N LEU A 49 -11.49 -6.19 3.85
CA LEU A 49 -12.21 -6.81 4.96
C LEU A 49 -11.25 -7.33 6.03
N LYS A 50 -10.19 -8.02 5.61
CA LYS A 50 -9.15 -8.51 6.51
C LYS A 50 -8.49 -7.35 7.25
N PHE A 51 -8.03 -6.34 6.52
CA PHE A 51 -7.40 -5.16 7.09
C PHE A 51 -8.32 -4.42 8.07
N ALA A 52 -9.60 -4.23 7.73
CA ALA A 52 -10.56 -3.55 8.59
C ALA A 52 -10.86 -4.31 9.90
N THR A 53 -10.70 -5.63 9.91
CA THR A 53 -11.03 -6.48 11.06
C THR A 53 -9.82 -6.88 11.90
N SER A 54 -8.62 -6.94 11.32
CA SER A 54 -7.39 -7.35 12.03
C SER A 54 -6.25 -6.33 12.00
N GLY A 55 -6.34 -5.29 11.16
CA GLY A 55 -5.25 -4.33 10.94
C GLY A 55 -4.08 -4.89 10.12
N GLU A 56 -4.14 -6.13 9.64
CA GLU A 56 -3.06 -6.75 8.88
C GLU A 56 -3.07 -6.31 7.40
N LEU A 57 -1.90 -5.88 6.91
CA LEU A 57 -1.71 -5.59 5.49
C LEU A 57 -1.61 -6.87 4.65
N PRO A 58 -2.01 -6.84 3.37
CA PRO A 58 -1.87 -8.00 2.50
C PRO A 58 -0.40 -8.35 2.23
N PRO A 59 -0.08 -9.63 1.98
CA PRO A 59 1.29 -10.06 1.68
C PRO A 59 1.82 -9.33 0.43
N GLY A 60 3.11 -8.98 0.44
CA GLY A 60 3.73 -8.22 -0.65
C GLY A 60 3.43 -6.72 -0.62
N SER A 61 2.69 -6.22 0.36
CA SER A 61 2.41 -4.78 0.52
C SER A 61 3.47 -4.04 1.35
N LYS A 62 4.74 -4.49 1.30
CA LYS A 62 5.83 -3.77 1.96
C LYS A 62 6.02 -2.42 1.26
N GLY A 63 5.66 -1.31 1.91
CA GLY A 63 5.65 0.04 1.33
C GLY A 63 4.23 0.56 1.01
N SER A 64 4.12 1.64 0.23
CA SER A 64 2.87 2.34 -0.15
C SER A 64 1.95 1.59 -1.13
N ALA A 65 2.13 0.27 -1.31
CA ALA A 65 1.50 -0.48 -2.40
C ALA A 65 0.03 -0.89 -2.18
N PHE A 66 -0.50 -0.71 -0.97
CA PHE A 66 -1.88 -1.08 -0.61
C PHE A 66 -2.79 0.14 -0.47
N VAL A 67 -2.39 1.12 0.34
CA VAL A 67 -3.13 2.37 0.55
C VAL A 67 -2.41 3.52 -0.14
N HIS A 68 -3.15 4.30 -0.93
CA HIS A 68 -2.70 5.56 -1.50
C HIS A 68 -2.76 6.65 -0.42
N ASP A 69 -1.73 6.69 0.42
CA ASP A 69 -1.55 7.76 1.39
C ASP A 69 -0.38 8.66 0.95
N PRO A 70 -0.62 9.95 0.68
CA PRO A 70 0.43 10.92 0.35
C PRO A 70 1.58 10.95 1.38
N LYS A 71 1.29 10.72 2.67
CA LYS A 71 2.31 10.67 3.74
C LYS A 71 3.19 9.44 3.60
N VAL A 72 2.59 8.27 3.34
CA VAL A 72 3.35 7.02 3.15
C VAL A 72 4.20 7.09 1.88
N SER A 73 3.73 7.76 0.84
CA SER A 73 4.52 8.05 -0.36
C SER A 73 5.71 8.97 -0.06
N LEU A 74 5.52 10.00 0.77
CA LEU A 74 6.58 10.92 1.14
C LEU A 74 7.64 10.26 2.03
N ASP A 75 7.22 9.44 3.00
CA ASP A 75 8.15 8.77 3.92
C ASP A 75 8.96 7.68 3.22
N SER A 76 8.38 6.99 2.23
CA SER A 76 9.13 6.04 1.39
C SER A 76 10.16 6.75 0.50
N LEU A 77 9.79 7.86 -0.14
CA LEU A 77 10.73 8.70 -0.90
C LEU A 77 11.87 9.25 -0.03
N ARG A 78 11.55 9.71 1.18
CA ARG A 78 12.57 10.19 2.14
C ARG A 78 13.58 9.11 2.50
N LYS A 79 13.10 7.91 2.84
CA LYS A 79 13.98 6.77 3.13
C LYS A 79 14.88 6.41 1.96
N GLN A 80 14.35 6.41 0.73
CA GLN A 80 15.14 6.16 -0.47
C GLN A 80 16.23 7.23 -0.67
N MET A 81 15.92 8.50 -0.41
CA MET A 81 16.94 9.56 -0.48
C MET A 81 17.99 9.44 0.62
N GLU A 82 17.60 9.06 1.84
CA GLU A 82 18.53 8.82 2.94
C GLU A 82 19.48 7.65 2.63
N GLU A 83 18.96 6.55 2.09
CA GLU A 83 19.78 5.40 1.64
C GLU A 83 20.75 5.79 0.54
N HIS A 84 20.27 6.52 -0.49
CA HIS A 84 21.13 6.98 -1.59
C HIS A 84 22.22 7.94 -1.09
N ASN A 85 21.89 8.86 -0.18
CA ASN A 85 22.88 9.77 0.40
C ASN A 85 23.96 9.02 1.17
N LYS A 86 23.58 7.96 1.88
CA LYS A 86 24.54 7.11 2.60
C LYS A 86 25.49 6.38 1.64
N GLU A 87 24.98 5.83 0.54
CA GLU A 87 25.80 5.20 -0.49
C GLU A 87 26.79 6.19 -1.15
N LEU A 88 26.36 7.44 -1.35
CA LEU A 88 27.23 8.50 -1.86
C LEU A 88 28.35 8.84 -0.88
N GLU A 89 28.06 8.94 0.42
CA GLU A 89 29.06 9.20 1.46
C GLU A 89 30.11 8.07 1.52
N GLU A 90 29.67 6.81 1.48
CA GLU A 90 30.54 5.63 1.43
C GLU A 90 31.45 5.67 0.17
N THR A 91 30.88 5.99 -1.00
CA THR A 91 31.63 6.11 -2.25
C THR A 91 32.66 7.25 -2.20
N MET A 92 32.33 8.39 -1.59
CA MET A 92 33.25 9.52 -1.46
C MET A 92 34.42 9.20 -0.53
N GLU A 93 34.20 8.44 0.54
CA GLU A 93 35.28 7.95 1.41
C GLU A 93 36.22 7.01 0.65
N GLU A 94 35.69 6.07 -0.13
CA GLU A 94 36.49 5.17 -0.96
C GLU A 94 37.36 5.92 -1.97
N VAL A 95 36.78 6.91 -2.67
CA VAL A 95 37.51 7.75 -3.63
C VAL A 95 38.61 8.56 -2.91
N THR A 96 38.30 9.13 -1.74
CA THR A 96 39.27 9.89 -0.95
C THR A 96 40.43 9.02 -0.50
N GLN A 97 40.15 7.78 -0.09
CA GLN A 97 41.17 6.81 0.31
C GLN A 97 42.03 6.38 -0.89
N CYS A 98 41.42 6.20 -2.06
CA CYS A 98 42.14 5.89 -3.29
C CYS A 98 43.14 7.01 -3.66
N VAL A 99 42.70 8.27 -3.62
CA VAL A 99 43.56 9.43 -3.93
C VAL A 99 44.72 9.58 -2.94
N LYS A 100 44.53 9.25 -1.65
CA LYS A 100 45.60 9.31 -0.64
C LYS A 100 46.68 8.24 -0.82
N ASN A 101 46.39 7.17 -1.56
CA ASN A 101 47.29 6.04 -1.79
C ASN A 101 48.05 6.13 -3.13
N VAL A 102 47.91 7.24 -3.86
CA VAL A 102 48.67 7.60 -5.08
C VAL A 102 49.73 8.62 -4.73
#